data_AF-A0A957WP97-F1
#
_entry.id   AF-A0A957WP97-F1
#
_cell.length_a   1.000
_cell.length_b   1.000
_cell.length_c   1.000
_cell.angle_alpha   90.00
_cell.angle_beta   90.00
_cell.angle_gamma   90.00
#
_symmetry.space_group_name_H-M   'P 1'
#
loop_
_entity.id
_entity.type
_entity.pdbx_description
1 polymer ?
#
loop_
_entity_poly.entity_id
_entity_poly.type
_entity_poly.pdbx_seq_one_letter_code
_entity_poly.pdbx_strand_id
1 'polypeptide(L)'
;METDLTNKTVRQYIDAVSDQYYPMTGPVIALMAAHAAALAEACMQLSLDHQVDKLDWQDVTGRIGQMAHFKDTLVEWSNQDIASGRIDDALAAVNGYRLALCDYSTEIAKLSTQAARLIQDFRPLTYRQVAGDLDIAVSLLTGTARAALQLLADNLTVEIGSDSVQKYRVVMADLTSQLAQLTAAQPT
;
A
#
# COMPACT_ATOMS: atom_id res chain seq x y z
N MET A 1 -6.60 -15.86 19.06
CA MET A 1 -7.58 -16.49 18.16
C MET A 1 -7.11 -16.11 16.77
N GLU A 2 -6.63 -17.11 16.03
CA GLU A 2 -5.88 -16.97 14.78
C GLU A 2 -6.83 -16.61 13.64
N THR A 3 -6.62 -15.47 12.97
CA THR A 3 -7.28 -15.16 11.70
C THR A 3 -6.49 -14.09 10.96
N ASP A 4 -5.30 -14.43 10.47
CA ASP A 4 -4.69 -13.66 9.38
C ASP A 4 -5.65 -13.71 8.19
N LEU A 5 -6.19 -12.54 7.83
CA LEU A 5 -7.10 -12.41 6.70
C LEU A 5 -6.47 -12.92 5.40
N THR A 6 -5.15 -12.79 5.27
CA THR A 6 -4.40 -13.17 4.07
C THR A 6 -4.16 -14.68 3.95
N ASN A 7 -4.39 -15.46 5.02
CA ASN A 7 -4.34 -16.94 4.96
C ASN A 7 -5.65 -17.55 4.43
N LYS A 8 -6.69 -16.72 4.23
CA LYS A 8 -7.96 -17.13 3.64
C LYS A 8 -7.86 -17.19 2.12
N THR A 9 -8.69 -18.02 1.50
CA THR A 9 -8.94 -17.89 0.06
C THR A 9 -9.53 -16.52 -0.26
N VAL A 10 -9.38 -16.02 -1.49
CA VAL A 10 -9.97 -14.74 -1.93
C VAL A 10 -11.48 -14.67 -1.61
N ARG A 11 -12.21 -15.78 -1.81
CA ARG A 11 -13.64 -15.85 -1.46
C ARG A 11 -13.87 -15.65 0.04
N GLN A 12 -13.16 -16.40 0.87
CA GLN A 12 -13.26 -16.27 2.32
C GLN A 12 -12.83 -14.90 2.83
N TYR A 13 -11.88 -14.23 2.17
CA TYR A 13 -11.51 -12.85 2.49
C TYR A 13 -12.67 -11.89 2.18
N ILE A 14 -13.28 -12.01 0.99
CA ILE A 14 -14.43 -11.20 0.58
C ILE A 14 -15.60 -11.40 1.55
N ASP A 15 -15.94 -12.65 1.86
CA ASP A 15 -16.99 -12.98 2.82
C ASP A 15 -16.66 -12.40 4.21
N ALA A 16 -15.40 -12.54 4.64
CA ALA A 16 -14.94 -11.96 5.90
C ALA A 16 -14.87 -10.43 5.91
N VAL A 17 -14.89 -9.75 4.77
CA VAL A 17 -14.99 -8.28 4.70
C VAL A 17 -16.45 -7.85 4.66
N SER A 18 -17.31 -8.59 3.94
CA SER A 18 -18.74 -8.28 3.81
C SER A 18 -19.51 -8.51 5.09
N ASP A 19 -19.10 -9.49 5.90
CA ASP A 19 -19.86 -9.94 7.07
C ASP A 19 -19.46 -9.22 8.37
N GLN A 20 -18.51 -8.28 8.30
CA GLN A 20 -18.02 -7.56 9.49
C GLN A 20 -18.92 -6.40 9.88
N TYR A 21 -19.07 -6.21 11.19
CA TYR A 21 -19.84 -5.11 11.77
C TYR A 21 -18.99 -3.85 12.02
N TYR A 22 -17.75 -3.79 11.53
CA TYR A 22 -16.82 -2.67 11.67
C TYR A 22 -16.11 -2.34 10.35
N PRO A 23 -15.52 -1.12 10.22
CA PRO A 23 -14.89 -0.70 8.97
C PRO A 23 -13.67 -1.55 8.58
N MET A 24 -13.72 -2.17 7.39
CA MET A 24 -12.64 -2.99 6.81
C MET A 24 -11.88 -2.30 5.67
N THR A 25 -12.11 -1.00 5.46
CA THR A 25 -11.53 -0.22 4.35
C THR A 25 -10.01 -0.28 4.34
N GLY A 26 -9.37 -0.15 5.51
CA GLY A 26 -7.92 -0.19 5.65
C GLY A 26 -7.30 -1.51 5.19
N PRO A 27 -7.73 -2.66 5.73
CA PRO A 27 -7.29 -3.98 5.29
C PRO A 27 -7.46 -4.21 3.79
N VAL A 28 -8.61 -3.80 3.21
CA VAL A 28 -8.86 -3.95 1.78
C VAL A 28 -7.88 -3.15 0.94
N ILE A 29 -7.60 -1.89 1.29
CA ILE A 29 -6.63 -1.06 0.57
C ILE A 29 -5.23 -1.70 0.63
N ALA A 30 -4.82 -2.17 1.81
CA ALA A 30 -3.52 -2.81 2.01
C ALA A 30 -3.36 -4.07 1.14
N LEU A 31 -4.37 -4.95 1.13
CA LEU A 31 -4.34 -6.17 0.31
C LEU A 31 -4.29 -5.86 -1.19
N MET A 32 -5.07 -4.87 -1.65
CA MET A 32 -5.02 -4.45 -3.06
C MET A 32 -3.65 -3.90 -3.44
N ALA A 33 -2.99 -3.16 -2.55
CA ALA A 33 -1.63 -2.70 -2.75
C ALA A 33 -0.64 -3.87 -2.80
N ALA A 34 -0.80 -4.86 -1.91
CA ALA A 34 0.01 -6.07 -1.91
C ALA A 34 -0.11 -6.87 -3.22
N HIS A 35 -1.33 -7.05 -3.75
CA HIS A 35 -1.50 -7.70 -5.06
C HIS A 35 -0.81 -6.94 -6.20
N ALA A 36 -0.88 -5.61 -6.19
CA ALA A 36 -0.20 -4.79 -7.19
C ALA A 36 1.33 -4.87 -7.07
N ALA A 37 1.86 -4.89 -5.85
CA ALA A 37 3.28 -5.11 -5.58
C ALA A 37 3.74 -6.52 -6.03
N ALA A 38 2.93 -7.56 -5.77
CA ALA A 38 3.21 -8.92 -6.23
C ALA A 38 3.22 -9.04 -7.76
N LEU A 39 2.30 -8.36 -8.45
CA LEU A 39 2.31 -8.28 -9.91
C LEU A 39 3.61 -7.62 -10.40
N ALA A 40 4.01 -6.50 -9.80
CA ALA A 40 5.24 -5.81 -10.17
C ALA A 40 6.49 -6.66 -9.92
N GLU A 41 6.57 -7.33 -8.78
CA GLU A 41 7.65 -8.28 -8.45
C GLU A 41 7.78 -9.36 -9.53
N ALA A 42 6.67 -9.98 -9.92
CA ALA A 42 6.65 -10.99 -10.98
C ALA A 42 7.13 -10.43 -12.32
N CYS A 43 6.69 -9.23 -12.71
CA CYS A 43 7.15 -8.59 -13.95
C CYS A 43 8.64 -8.22 -13.91
N MET A 44 9.16 -7.78 -12.75
CA MET A 44 10.59 -7.51 -12.57
C MET A 44 11.41 -8.80 -12.68
N GLN A 45 10.94 -9.90 -12.08
CA GLN A 45 11.57 -11.22 -12.18
C GLN A 45 11.60 -11.71 -13.64
N LEU A 46 10.47 -11.65 -14.35
CA LEU A 46 10.40 -11.99 -15.77
C LEU A 46 11.33 -11.13 -16.63
N SER A 47 11.48 -9.86 -16.25
CA SER A 47 12.41 -8.95 -16.93
C SER A 47 13.86 -9.34 -16.73
N LEU A 48 14.23 -9.79 -15.53
CA LEU A 48 15.55 -10.33 -15.22
C LEU A 48 15.81 -11.61 -16.01
N ASP A 49 14.89 -12.58 -15.95
CA ASP A 49 15.04 -13.90 -16.57
C ASP A 49 15.16 -13.84 -18.10
N HIS A 50 14.54 -12.85 -18.74
CA HIS A 50 14.57 -12.68 -20.21
C HIS A 50 15.61 -11.67 -20.71
N GLN A 51 16.32 -10.99 -19.81
CA GLN A 51 17.33 -9.99 -20.17
C GLN A 51 18.61 -10.12 -19.34
N VAL A 52 18.95 -11.35 -18.95
CA VAL A 52 20.11 -11.69 -18.09
C VAL A 52 21.42 -11.08 -18.61
N ASP A 53 21.62 -11.03 -19.94
CA ASP A 53 22.85 -10.50 -20.54
C ASP A 53 22.90 -8.96 -20.63
N LYS A 54 21.80 -8.27 -20.33
CA LYS A 54 21.66 -6.80 -20.51
C LYS A 54 21.50 -6.04 -19.21
N LEU A 55 21.00 -6.70 -18.18
CA LEU A 55 20.69 -6.08 -16.91
C LEU A 55 21.82 -6.30 -15.92
N ASP A 56 22.07 -5.30 -15.07
CA ASP A 56 22.86 -5.50 -13.87
C ASP A 56 22.07 -6.39 -12.92
N TRP A 57 22.45 -7.66 -12.86
CA TRP A 57 21.77 -8.67 -12.04
C TRP A 57 21.72 -8.27 -10.57
N GLN A 58 22.74 -7.60 -10.04
CA GLN A 58 22.80 -7.20 -8.64
C GLN A 58 21.84 -6.05 -8.33
N ASP A 59 21.79 -5.02 -9.19
CA ASP A 59 20.82 -3.92 -9.05
C ASP A 59 19.39 -4.45 -9.14
N VAL A 60 19.07 -5.22 -10.19
CA VAL A 60 17.71 -5.70 -10.44
C VAL A 60 17.24 -6.65 -9.34
N THR A 61 18.08 -7.56 -8.87
CA THR A 61 17.74 -8.44 -7.74
C THR A 61 17.51 -7.64 -6.46
N GLY A 62 18.27 -6.57 -6.24
CA GLY A 62 18.05 -5.65 -5.13
C GLY A 62 16.68 -4.96 -5.19
N ARG A 63 16.25 -4.54 -6.37
CA ARG A 63 14.91 -3.93 -6.59
C ARG A 63 13.78 -4.95 -6.43
N ILE A 64 13.96 -6.17 -6.93
CA ILE A 64 13.01 -7.27 -6.72
C ILE A 64 12.85 -7.54 -5.21
N GLY A 65 13.96 -7.60 -4.47
CA GLY A 65 13.93 -7.76 -3.01
C GLY A 65 13.20 -6.63 -2.29
N GLN A 66 13.39 -5.37 -2.73
CA GLN A 66 12.64 -4.23 -2.19
C GLN A 66 11.14 -4.34 -2.48
N MET A 67 10.74 -4.74 -3.69
CA MET A 67 9.34 -4.93 -4.04
C MET A 67 8.70 -6.06 -3.24
N ALA A 68 9.40 -7.18 -3.05
CA ALA A 68 8.97 -8.29 -2.21
C ALA A 68 8.75 -7.82 -0.75
N HIS A 69 9.67 -7.01 -0.22
CA HIS A 69 9.52 -6.43 1.11
C HIS A 69 8.29 -5.51 1.23
N PHE A 70 8.01 -4.67 0.22
CA PHE A 70 6.81 -3.84 0.20
C PHE A 70 5.54 -4.70 0.17
N LYS A 71 5.50 -5.73 -0.69
CA LYS A 71 4.40 -6.70 -0.75
C LYS A 71 4.15 -7.34 0.61
N ASP A 72 5.16 -7.93 1.23
CA ASP A 72 5.02 -8.64 2.50
C ASP A 72 4.58 -7.71 3.63
N THR A 73 5.12 -6.48 3.66
CA THR A 73 4.72 -5.47 4.65
C THR A 73 3.27 -5.03 4.45
N LEU A 74 2.79 -4.89 3.21
CA LEU A 74 1.40 -4.58 2.90
C LEU A 74 0.44 -5.73 3.25
N VAL A 75 0.87 -6.98 3.06
CA VAL A 75 0.14 -8.17 3.54
C VAL A 75 -0.01 -8.11 5.06
N GLU A 76 1.06 -7.82 5.78
CA GLU A 76 1.02 -7.68 7.24
C GLU A 76 0.07 -6.56 7.68
N TRP A 77 0.14 -5.39 7.04
CA TRP A 77 -0.85 -4.33 7.29
C TRP A 77 -2.27 -4.78 7.01
N SER A 78 -2.52 -5.58 5.95
CA SER A 78 -3.85 -6.14 5.71
C SER A 78 -4.33 -7.07 6.83
N ASN A 79 -3.45 -7.71 7.58
CA ASN A 79 -3.80 -8.57 8.71
C ASN A 79 -3.96 -7.80 10.02
N GLN A 80 -3.41 -6.58 10.10
CA GLN A 80 -3.60 -5.73 11.26
C GLN A 80 -5.06 -5.28 11.35
N ASP A 81 -5.82 -6.05 12.12
CA ASP A 81 -7.20 -5.75 12.44
C ASP A 81 -7.27 -4.69 13.54
N ILE A 82 -6.82 -3.47 13.22
CA ILE A 82 -6.84 -2.33 14.15
C ILE A 82 -8.27 -2.09 14.65
N ALA A 83 -9.29 -2.35 13.82
CA ALA A 83 -10.69 -2.13 14.14
C ALA A 83 -11.33 -3.20 15.05
N SER A 84 -10.77 -4.41 15.14
CA SER A 84 -11.26 -5.48 16.04
C SER A 84 -11.08 -5.20 17.53
N GLY A 85 -10.21 -4.26 17.90
CA GLY A 85 -9.98 -3.82 19.28
C GLY A 85 -11.13 -2.99 19.86
N ARG A 86 -12.38 -3.31 19.50
CA ARG A 86 -13.62 -2.58 19.77
C ARG A 86 -13.62 -1.81 21.09
N ILE A 87 -14.03 -0.55 20.96
CA ILE A 87 -15.19 0.05 21.65
C ILE A 87 -15.38 -0.53 23.05
N ASP A 88 -14.54 -0.13 24.00
CA ASP A 88 -14.91 0.16 25.38
C ASP A 88 -13.72 0.86 26.07
N ASP A 89 -14.05 1.95 26.75
CA ASP A 89 -13.27 2.67 27.78
C ASP A 89 -12.22 3.73 27.42
N ALA A 90 -12.57 4.97 27.82
CA ALA A 90 -11.81 6.22 27.94
C ALA A 90 -11.43 6.98 26.64
N LEU A 91 -11.67 8.30 26.66
CA LEU A 91 -11.29 9.28 25.62
C LEU A 91 -9.80 9.17 25.21
N ALA A 92 -8.93 8.78 26.15
CA ALA A 92 -7.51 8.54 25.90
C ALA A 92 -7.24 7.29 25.03
N ALA A 93 -8.03 6.22 25.21
CA ALA A 93 -7.98 5.05 24.34
C ALA A 93 -8.53 5.36 22.95
N VAL A 94 -9.55 6.23 22.86
CA VAL A 94 -10.08 6.73 21.59
C VAL A 94 -9.01 7.52 20.82
N ASN A 95 -8.28 8.42 21.48
CA ASN A 95 -7.19 9.16 20.84
C ASN A 95 -6.04 8.25 20.40
N GLY A 96 -5.60 7.30 21.23
CA GLY A 96 -4.57 6.33 20.86
C GLY A 96 -4.97 5.47 19.65
N TYR A 97 -6.22 5.00 19.64
CA TYR A 97 -6.79 4.26 18.51
C TYR A 97 -6.84 5.08 17.22
N ARG A 98 -7.27 6.33 17.29
CA ARG A 98 -7.32 7.21 16.12
C ARG A 98 -5.94 7.53 15.57
N LEU A 99 -4.95 7.71 16.45
CA LEU A 99 -3.56 7.85 16.03
C LEU A 99 -3.06 6.59 15.33
N ALA A 100 -3.38 5.40 15.84
CA ALA A 100 -3.03 4.14 15.19
C ALA A 100 -3.67 4.01 13.79
N LEU A 101 -4.92 4.43 13.61
CA LEU A 101 -5.57 4.47 12.29
C LEU A 101 -4.91 5.47 11.33
N CYS A 102 -4.44 6.61 11.84
CA CYS A 102 -3.71 7.58 11.05
C CYS A 102 -2.33 7.05 10.64
N ASP A 103 -1.58 6.44 11.57
CA ASP A 103 -0.30 5.81 11.27
C ASP A 103 -0.47 4.67 10.25
N TYR A 104 -1.46 3.80 10.45
CA TYR A 104 -1.81 2.72 9.52
C TYR A 104 -2.06 3.22 8.09
N SER A 105 -2.94 4.21 7.95
CA SER A 105 -3.29 4.79 6.64
C SER A 105 -2.09 5.49 5.99
N THR A 106 -1.26 6.12 6.83
CA THR A 106 -0.01 6.76 6.40
C THR A 106 0.98 5.74 5.84
N GLU A 107 1.20 4.62 6.54
CA GLU A 107 2.17 3.61 6.14
C GLU A 107 1.75 2.90 4.85
N ILE A 108 0.46 2.59 4.67
CA ILE A 108 -0.02 2.07 3.38
C ILE A 108 0.22 3.08 2.26
N ALA A 109 -0.11 4.35 2.47
CA ALA A 109 0.09 5.37 1.45
C ALA A 109 1.57 5.54 1.08
N LYS A 110 2.48 5.50 2.06
CA LYS A 110 3.93 5.53 1.85
C LYS A 110 4.41 4.32 1.05
N LEU A 111 4.11 3.10 1.51
CA LEU A 111 4.55 1.86 0.87
C LEU A 111 4.05 1.77 -0.57
N SER A 112 2.77 2.07 -0.80
CA SER A 112 2.19 2.10 -2.16
C SER A 112 2.90 3.13 -3.05
N THR A 113 3.20 4.33 -2.53
CA THR A 113 3.90 5.37 -3.30
C THR A 113 5.34 4.97 -3.62
N GLN A 114 6.06 4.40 -2.66
CA GLN A 114 7.44 3.92 -2.83
C GLN A 114 7.51 2.76 -3.83
N ALA A 115 6.59 1.79 -3.74
CA ALA A 115 6.51 0.69 -4.70
C ALA A 115 6.22 1.21 -6.12
N ALA A 116 5.28 2.15 -6.28
CA ALA A 116 5.00 2.76 -7.57
C ALA A 116 6.22 3.51 -8.14
N ARG A 117 6.96 4.21 -7.28
CA ARG A 117 8.20 4.88 -7.67
C ARG A 117 9.27 3.89 -8.14
N LEU A 118 9.47 2.81 -7.39
CA LEU A 118 10.41 1.76 -7.73
C LEU A 118 10.12 1.17 -9.12
N ILE A 119 8.84 0.98 -9.47
CA ILE A 119 8.44 0.52 -10.81
C ILE A 119 8.76 1.56 -11.88
N GLN A 120 8.45 2.84 -11.64
CA GLN A 120 8.77 3.90 -12.60
C GLN A 120 10.27 3.97 -12.90
N ASP A 121 11.10 3.84 -11.86
CA ASP A 121 12.55 3.83 -12.00
C ASP A 121 13.07 2.52 -12.63
N PHE A 122 12.30 1.43 -12.59
CA PHE A 122 12.61 0.16 -13.25
C PHE A 122 12.16 0.11 -14.72
N ARG A 123 11.17 0.92 -15.11
CA ARG A 123 10.51 0.90 -16.42
C ARG A 123 11.45 0.81 -17.65
N PRO A 124 12.61 1.51 -17.70
CA PRO A 124 13.55 1.39 -18.82
C PRO A 124 14.18 0.00 -18.99
N LEU A 125 14.17 -0.81 -17.93
CA LEU A 125 14.77 -2.14 -17.86
C LEU A 125 13.77 -3.26 -18.15
N THR A 126 12.49 -2.91 -18.28
CA THR A 126 11.38 -3.86 -18.38
C THR A 126 11.42 -4.69 -19.66
N TYR A 127 11.14 -5.99 -19.52
CA TYR A 127 10.91 -6.85 -20.66
C TYR A 127 9.59 -6.49 -21.35
N ARG A 128 9.66 -6.23 -22.66
CA ARG A 128 8.54 -5.66 -23.43
C ARG A 128 7.20 -6.39 -23.24
N GLN A 129 7.19 -7.71 -23.06
CA GLN A 129 5.94 -8.46 -22.93
C GLN A 129 5.19 -8.18 -21.61
N VAL A 130 5.88 -7.72 -20.57
CA VAL A 130 5.29 -7.41 -19.25
C VAL A 130 5.22 -5.91 -18.95
N ALA A 131 5.51 -5.06 -19.94
CA ALA A 131 5.49 -3.61 -19.76
C ALA A 131 4.09 -3.08 -19.44
N GLY A 132 3.05 -3.60 -20.09
CA GLY A 132 1.67 -3.24 -19.80
C GLY A 132 1.24 -3.64 -18.39
N ASP A 133 1.68 -4.81 -17.91
CA ASP A 133 1.37 -5.29 -16.56
C ASP A 133 2.03 -4.42 -15.47
N LEU A 134 3.25 -3.93 -15.70
CA LEU A 134 3.89 -2.97 -14.80
C LEU A 134 3.16 -1.62 -14.78
N ASP A 135 2.62 -1.17 -15.91
CA ASP A 135 1.85 0.07 -15.97
C ASP A 135 0.51 -0.06 -15.21
N ILE A 136 -0.12 -1.24 -15.28
CA ILE A 136 -1.27 -1.58 -14.45
C ILE A 136 -0.88 -1.60 -12.98
N ALA A 137 0.25 -2.22 -12.61
CA ALA A 137 0.72 -2.26 -11.23
C ALA A 137 0.95 -0.84 -10.65
N VAL A 138 1.57 0.07 -11.42
CA VAL A 138 1.71 1.49 -11.02
C VAL A 138 0.35 2.15 -10.80
N SER A 139 -0.60 1.90 -11.70
CA SER A 139 -1.94 2.49 -11.61
C SER A 139 -2.69 2.00 -10.37
N LEU A 140 -2.58 0.71 -10.05
CA LEU A 140 -3.16 0.13 -8.83
C LEU A 140 -2.48 0.65 -7.56
N LEU A 141 -1.14 0.73 -7.54
CA LEU A 141 -0.40 1.25 -6.39
C LEU A 141 -0.69 2.74 -6.15
N THR A 142 -0.72 3.57 -7.19
CA THR A 142 -1.11 4.98 -7.03
C THR A 142 -2.58 5.13 -6.63
N GLY A 143 -3.48 4.26 -7.10
CA GLY A 143 -4.87 4.21 -6.67
C GLY A 143 -5.01 3.86 -5.18
N THR A 144 -4.30 2.84 -4.70
CA THR A 144 -4.32 2.44 -3.29
C THR A 144 -3.69 3.50 -2.39
N ALA A 145 -2.62 4.18 -2.84
CA ALA A 145 -2.04 5.30 -2.12
C ALA A 145 -3.04 6.46 -1.95
N ARG A 146 -3.78 6.82 -3.00
CA ARG A 146 -4.84 7.84 -2.92
C ARG A 146 -5.97 7.42 -1.98
N ALA A 147 -6.40 6.16 -2.04
CA ALA A 147 -7.44 5.63 -1.16
C ALA A 147 -6.99 5.66 0.32
N ALA A 148 -5.73 5.31 0.60
CA ALA A 148 -5.15 5.40 1.94
C ALA A 148 -5.04 6.85 2.43
N LEU A 149 -4.67 7.80 1.56
CA LEU A 149 -4.70 9.23 1.90
C LEU A 149 -6.11 9.75 2.18
N GLN A 150 -7.13 9.26 1.46
CA GLN A 150 -8.52 9.59 1.77
C GLN A 150 -8.92 9.03 3.13
N LEU A 151 -8.57 7.77 3.42
CA LEU A 151 -8.83 7.15 4.72
C LEU A 151 -8.13 7.92 5.86
N LEU A 152 -6.91 8.39 5.64
CA LEU A 152 -6.20 9.27 6.57
C LEU A 152 -6.96 10.59 6.76
N ALA A 153 -7.39 11.24 5.68
CA ALA A 153 -8.17 12.47 5.75
C ALA A 153 -9.44 12.29 6.59
N ASP A 154 -10.16 11.20 6.36
CA ASP A 154 -11.38 10.86 7.09
C ASP A 154 -11.09 10.67 8.59
N ASN A 155 -10.00 9.97 8.93
CA ASN A 155 -9.57 9.77 10.32
C ASN A 155 -9.17 11.08 11.03
N LEU A 156 -8.70 12.09 10.29
CA LEU A 156 -8.33 13.41 10.82
C LEU A 156 -9.54 14.34 11.04
N THR A 157 -10.72 14.02 10.50
CA THR A 157 -11.93 14.83 10.74
C THR A 157 -12.51 14.65 12.14
N VAL A 158 -12.14 13.56 12.82
CA VAL A 158 -12.53 13.28 14.20
C VAL A 158 -11.57 14.01 15.16
N GLU A 159 -12.08 14.51 16.28
CA GLU A 159 -11.34 15.33 17.23
C GLU A 159 -10.11 14.58 17.79
N ILE A 160 -8.93 14.84 17.22
CA ILE A 160 -7.61 14.44 17.72
C ILE A 160 -6.80 15.70 18.04
N GLY A 161 -5.82 15.60 18.94
CA GLY A 161 -5.01 16.75 19.37
C GLY A 161 -4.38 17.54 18.21
N SER A 162 -4.34 18.87 18.33
CA SER A 162 -3.91 19.81 17.26
C SER A 162 -2.53 19.49 16.67
N ASP A 163 -1.59 19.08 17.52
CA ASP A 163 -0.21 18.78 17.11
C ASP A 163 -0.15 17.53 16.23
N SER A 164 -0.95 16.52 16.55
CA SER A 164 -1.10 15.30 15.75
C SER A 164 -1.73 15.60 14.39
N VAL A 165 -2.77 16.44 14.36
CA VAL A 165 -3.38 16.89 13.09
C VAL A 165 -2.34 17.54 12.20
N GLN A 166 -1.51 18.43 12.76
CA GLN A 166 -0.50 19.13 11.97
C GLN A 166 0.57 18.18 11.43
N LYS A 167 1.03 17.21 12.22
CA LYS A 167 1.95 16.14 11.76
C LYS A 167 1.40 15.45 10.52
N TYR A 168 0.17 14.94 10.57
CA TYR A 168 -0.39 14.18 9.46
C TYR A 168 -0.71 15.04 8.23
N ARG A 169 -1.10 16.30 8.42
CA ARG A 169 -1.29 17.23 7.28
C ARG A 169 -0.01 17.45 6.48
N VAL A 170 1.14 17.58 7.15
CA VAL A 170 2.44 17.69 6.48
C VAL A 170 2.74 16.42 5.68
N VAL A 171 2.55 15.25 6.31
CA VAL A 171 2.77 13.95 5.64
C VAL A 171 1.83 13.76 4.45
N MET A 172 0.56 14.11 4.57
CA MET A 172 -0.41 14.05 3.47
C MET A 172 -0.01 14.95 2.30
N ALA A 173 0.44 16.17 2.58
CA ALA A 173 0.86 17.11 1.54
C ALA A 173 2.08 16.58 0.78
N ASP A 174 3.07 16.02 1.49
CA ASP A 174 4.24 15.39 0.89
C ASP A 174 3.87 14.20 0.01
N LEU A 175 3.09 13.24 0.52
CA LEU A 175 2.64 12.06 -0.23
C LEU A 175 1.78 12.44 -1.44
N THR A 176 0.91 13.44 -1.31
CA THR A 176 0.11 13.95 -2.43
C THR A 176 1.01 14.53 -3.53
N SER A 177 2.06 15.26 -3.15
CA SER A 177 3.04 15.79 -4.10
C SER A 177 3.78 14.67 -4.84
N GLN A 178 4.23 13.64 -4.11
CA GLN A 178 4.89 12.48 -4.70
C GLN A 178 3.99 11.74 -5.70
N LEU A 179 2.71 11.53 -5.36
CA LEU A 179 1.74 10.90 -6.26
C LEU A 179 1.46 11.73 -7.53
N ALA A 180 1.45 13.05 -7.40
CA ALA A 180 1.29 13.94 -8.55
C ALA A 180 2.47 13.79 -9.53
N GLN A 181 3.69 13.68 -9.02
CA GLN A 181 4.89 13.45 -9.84
C GLN A 181 4.86 12.08 -10.55
N LEU A 182 4.38 11.03 -9.88
CA LEU A 182 4.24 9.69 -10.48
C LEU A 182 3.21 9.64 -11.62
N THR A 183 2.13 10.43 -11.49
CA THR A 183 1.05 10.47 -12.49
C THR A 183 1.48 11.26 -13.73
N ALA A 184 2.21 12.37 -13.53
CA ALA A 184 2.75 13.18 -14.63
C ALA A 184 3.81 12.42 -15.47
N ALA A 185 4.43 11.38 -14.92
CA ALA A 185 5.42 10.56 -15.60
C ALA A 185 4.84 9.41 -16.45
N GLN A 186 3.51 9.21 -16.47
CA GLN A 186 2.89 8.21 -17.33
C GLN A 186 2.70 8.77 -18.76
N PRO A 187 3.23 8.09 -19.81
CA PRO A 187 2.97 8.48 -21.19
C PRO A 187 1.49 8.28 -21.52
N THR A 188 0.88 9.30 -22.13
CA THR A 188 -0.50 9.28 -22.66
C THR A 188 -0.65 8.37 -23.86
#